data_AF-A0A832WMU4-F1
#
_entry.id   AF-A0A832WMU4-F1
#
_cell.length_a   1.000
_cell.length_b   1.000
_cell.length_c   1.000
_cell.angle_alpha   90.00
_cell.angle_beta   90.00
_cell.angle_gamma   90.00
#
_symmetry.space_group_name_H-M   'P 1'
#
loop_
_entity.id
_entity.type
_entity.pdbx_description
1 polymer ?
#
loop_
_entity_poly.entity_id
_entity_poly.type
_entity_poly.pdbx_seq_one_letter_code
_entity_poly.pdbx_strand_id
1 'polypeptide(L)'
;MTVDEVVEQVGKVAEGVVAIAVEQAQANEGSDEDFFVRLNERLHYTTKLTGRLRGYAHQYHDAKMTRAEFDRMVGLLNVDAERDPTDYAIMPVNTNWGLSPGFLVVLIGPNAKGTALKPFERLSFIEKQMPPGITWDDMADIYTGAQNVALLKSIGWDKAPSRDRWEYDY
;
A
#
# COMPACT_ATOMS: atom_id res chain seq x y z
N MET A 1 21.17 41.01 -25.27
CA MET A 1 21.05 39.87 -24.35
C MET A 1 22.39 39.17 -24.33
N THR A 2 23.06 39.20 -23.19
CA THR A 2 24.40 38.62 -22.99
C THR A 2 24.27 37.16 -22.55
N VAL A 3 25.35 36.38 -22.65
CA VAL A 3 25.35 34.96 -22.25
C VAL A 3 25.00 34.80 -20.77
N ASP A 4 25.45 35.74 -19.93
CA ASP A 4 25.17 35.73 -18.48
C ASP A 4 23.67 35.92 -18.18
N GLU A 5 22.98 36.77 -18.93
CA GLU A 5 21.53 36.98 -18.81
C GLU A 5 20.73 35.73 -19.20
N VAL A 6 21.21 34.97 -20.20
CA VAL A 6 20.56 33.71 -20.63
C VAL A 6 20.74 32.61 -19.59
N VAL A 7 21.94 32.50 -18.99
CA VAL A 7 22.22 31.49 -17.94
C VAL A 7 21.38 31.76 -16.70
N GLU A 8 21.26 33.02 -16.27
CA GLU A 8 20.42 33.39 -15.13
C GLU A 8 18.94 33.11 -15.39
N GLN A 9 18.47 33.36 -16.62
CA GLN A 9 17.08 33.11 -17.00
C GLN A 9 16.75 31.61 -17.08
N VAL A 10 17.68 30.79 -17.59
CA VAL A 10 17.54 29.32 -17.62
C VAL A 10 17.58 28.74 -16.20
N GLY A 11 18.43 29.27 -15.31
CA GLY A 11 18.48 28.89 -13.90
C GLY A 11 17.15 29.14 -13.18
N LYS A 12 16.57 30.33 -13.34
CA LYS A 12 15.26 30.68 -12.76
C LYS A 12 14.11 29.85 -13.31
N VAL A 13 14.15 29.50 -14.61
CA VAL A 13 13.16 28.60 -15.22
C VAL A 13 13.31 27.18 -14.68
N ALA A 14 14.55 26.68 -14.52
CA ALA A 14 14.80 25.36 -13.95
C ALA A 14 14.35 25.27 -12.48
N GLU A 15 14.65 26.29 -11.67
CA GLU A 15 14.18 26.39 -10.29
C GLU A 15 12.65 26.45 -10.21
N GLY A 16 12.01 27.24 -11.08
CA GLY A 16 10.55 27.30 -11.17
C GLY A 16 9.89 25.98 -11.60
N VAL A 17 10.49 25.27 -12.56
CA VAL A 17 10.01 23.95 -13.00
C VAL A 17 10.18 22.89 -11.91
N VAL A 18 11.30 22.92 -11.18
CA VAL A 18 11.52 22.02 -10.03
C VAL A 18 10.56 22.36 -8.89
N ALA A 19 10.33 23.63 -8.59
CA ALA A 19 9.36 24.05 -7.58
C ALA A 19 7.94 23.61 -7.94
N ILE A 20 7.53 23.75 -9.19
CA ILE A 20 6.21 23.26 -9.67
C ILE A 20 6.14 21.74 -9.62
N ALA A 21 7.21 21.01 -9.96
CA ALA A 21 7.24 19.55 -9.87
C ALA A 21 7.20 19.05 -8.41
N VAL A 22 7.85 19.77 -7.49
CA VAL A 22 7.81 19.49 -6.04
C VAL A 22 6.45 19.87 -5.46
N GLU A 23 5.88 21.02 -5.83
CA GLU A 23 4.51 21.40 -5.45
C GLU A 23 3.47 20.44 -6.03
N GLN A 24 3.64 19.92 -7.24
CA GLN A 24 2.73 18.91 -7.81
C GLN A 24 2.95 17.52 -7.20
N ALA A 25 4.16 17.20 -6.74
CA ALA A 25 4.42 16.00 -5.96
C ALA A 25 3.80 16.09 -4.55
N GLN A 26 3.88 17.27 -3.92
CA GLN A 26 3.28 17.58 -2.61
C GLN A 26 1.76 17.77 -2.69
N ALA A 27 1.22 18.35 -3.76
CA ALA A 27 -0.23 18.52 -3.97
C ALA A 27 -0.94 17.22 -4.36
N ASN A 28 -0.20 16.17 -4.75
CA ASN A 28 -0.73 14.82 -4.91
C ASN A 28 -0.72 14.00 -3.60
N GLU A 29 -0.20 14.56 -2.50
CA GLU A 29 -0.36 14.03 -1.15
C GLU A 29 -1.77 14.34 -0.63
N GLY A 30 -2.75 13.64 -1.19
CA GLY A 30 -3.95 13.30 -0.43
C GLY A 30 -3.54 12.58 0.86
N SER A 31 -4.45 12.57 1.84
CA SER A 31 -4.24 11.85 3.10
C SER A 31 -3.80 10.41 2.85
N ASP A 32 -3.15 9.75 3.82
CA ASP A 32 -2.77 8.35 3.65
C ASP A 32 -3.98 7.45 3.37
N GLU A 33 -5.15 7.84 3.86
CA GLU A 33 -6.42 7.23 3.48
C GLU A 33 -6.74 7.41 1.99
N ASP A 34 -6.59 8.62 1.42
CA ASP A 34 -6.78 8.85 -0.01
C ASP A 34 -5.77 8.08 -0.86
N PHE A 35 -4.53 7.96 -0.40
CA PHE A 35 -3.51 7.13 -1.05
C PHE A 35 -3.95 5.67 -1.13
N PHE A 36 -4.35 5.07 -0.01
CA PHE A 36 -4.79 3.68 0.02
C PHE A 36 -6.08 3.47 -0.77
N VAL A 37 -7.05 4.40 -0.71
CA VAL A 37 -8.30 4.31 -1.49
C VAL A 37 -8.00 4.30 -2.98
N ARG A 38 -7.21 5.25 -3.49
CA ARG A 38 -6.86 5.30 -4.92
C ARG A 38 -6.08 4.07 -5.37
N LEU A 39 -5.16 3.61 -4.54
CA LEU A 39 -4.37 2.41 -4.82
C LEU A 39 -5.26 1.16 -4.86
N ASN A 40 -6.20 1.04 -3.92
CA ASN A 40 -7.14 -0.07 -3.87
C ASN A 40 -8.15 -0.05 -5.02
N GLU A 41 -8.65 1.12 -5.40
CA GLU A 41 -9.51 1.26 -6.59
C GLU A 41 -8.79 0.78 -7.86
N ARG A 42 -7.49 1.06 -7.98
CA ARG A 42 -6.68 0.65 -9.13
C ARG A 42 -6.30 -0.83 -9.12
N LEU A 43 -5.97 -1.39 -7.97
CA LEU A 43 -5.49 -2.78 -7.85
C LEU A 43 -6.62 -3.80 -7.63
N HIS A 44 -7.70 -3.41 -6.95
CA HIS A 44 -8.74 -4.33 -6.45
C HIS A 44 -10.12 -4.16 -7.10
N TYR A 45 -10.45 -2.98 -7.64
CA TYR A 45 -11.80 -2.54 -8.06
C TYR A 45 -12.96 -3.50 -7.70
N THR A 46 -13.44 -3.48 -6.45
CA THR A 46 -14.88 -3.67 -6.19
C THR A 46 -15.38 -2.92 -4.96
N THR A 47 -16.40 -2.08 -5.17
CA THR A 47 -17.75 -2.14 -4.55
C THR A 47 -18.52 -0.88 -5.01
N LYS A 48 -19.80 -0.85 -5.41
CA LYS A 48 -21.04 -1.60 -5.11
C LYS A 48 -21.95 -1.60 -6.36
N LEU A 49 -22.77 -2.63 -6.63
CA LEU A 49 -24.20 -2.68 -6.28
C LEU A 49 -24.79 -4.05 -6.70
N THR A 50 -25.60 -4.69 -5.83
CA THR A 50 -26.47 -5.88 -6.08
C THR A 50 -25.91 -7.30 -5.95
N GLY A 51 -24.79 -7.53 -5.25
CA GLY A 51 -24.47 -8.89 -4.77
C GLY A 51 -24.10 -9.92 -5.84
N ARG A 52 -23.70 -9.49 -7.03
CA ARG A 52 -23.02 -10.34 -8.03
C ARG A 52 -21.79 -9.64 -8.57
N LEU A 53 -20.62 -10.24 -8.34
CA LEU A 53 -19.36 -9.86 -8.97
C LEU A 53 -19.50 -10.07 -10.50
N ARG A 54 -19.51 -8.98 -11.28
CA ARG A 54 -19.31 -9.05 -12.74
C ARG A 54 -17.93 -8.44 -13.04
N GLY A 55 -16.95 -9.29 -13.32
CA GLY A 55 -15.62 -8.90 -13.76
C GLY A 55 -14.58 -9.93 -13.33
N TYR A 56 -14.17 -10.79 -14.26
CA TYR A 56 -13.12 -11.80 -14.01
C TYR A 56 -11.72 -11.17 -13.93
N ALA A 57 -10.83 -11.85 -13.21
CA ALA A 57 -9.49 -11.44 -12.78
C ALA A 57 -8.42 -11.19 -13.88
N HIS A 58 -8.69 -11.50 -15.15
CA HIS A 58 -7.65 -11.46 -16.19
C HIS A 58 -7.08 -10.07 -16.47
N GLN A 59 -7.90 -9.02 -16.30
CA GLN A 59 -7.48 -7.63 -16.56
C GLN A 59 -6.64 -7.03 -15.42
N TYR A 60 -6.65 -7.62 -14.22
CA TYR A 60 -6.00 -7.05 -13.04
C TYR A 60 -4.59 -7.61 -12.79
N HIS A 61 -4.17 -8.64 -13.52
CA HIS A 61 -2.77 -9.05 -13.57
C HIS A 61 -1.86 -7.97 -14.17
N ASP A 62 -2.41 -7.12 -15.04
CA ASP A 62 -1.67 -6.07 -15.75
C ASP A 62 -1.48 -4.82 -14.89
N ALA A 63 -2.39 -4.56 -13.94
CA ALA A 63 -2.26 -3.46 -12.99
C ALA A 63 -1.15 -3.78 -11.98
N LYS A 64 -0.01 -3.08 -12.07
CA LYS A 64 1.09 -3.20 -11.11
C LYS A 64 1.13 -2.01 -10.17
N MET A 65 1.45 -2.26 -8.90
CA MET A 65 1.95 -1.23 -8.01
C MET A 65 3.29 -0.72 -8.57
N THR A 66 3.48 0.60 -8.58
CA THR A 66 4.78 1.20 -8.87
C THR A 66 5.70 1.05 -7.68
N ARG A 67 7.02 1.16 -7.90
CA ARG A 67 7.98 1.10 -6.80
C ARG A 67 7.74 2.21 -5.76
N ALA A 68 7.41 3.42 -6.19
CA ALA A 68 7.13 4.54 -5.30
C ALA A 68 5.89 4.32 -4.43
N GLU A 69 4.81 3.75 -4.98
CA GLU A 69 3.63 3.40 -4.19
C GLU A 69 3.93 2.29 -3.18
N PHE A 70 4.74 1.30 -3.57
CA PHE A 70 5.17 0.25 -2.66
C PHE A 70 6.01 0.81 -1.50
N ASP A 71 7.03 1.61 -1.81
CA ASP A 71 7.90 2.21 -0.81
C ASP A 71 7.10 3.14 0.12
N ARG A 72 6.12 3.89 -0.40
CA ARG A 72 5.19 4.69 0.42
C ARG A 72 4.35 3.81 1.35
N MET A 73 3.74 2.74 0.83
CA MET A 73 2.96 1.80 1.65
C MET A 73 3.82 1.21 2.78
N VAL A 74 5.04 0.75 2.47
CA VAL A 74 5.96 0.19 3.48
C VAL A 74 6.39 1.24 4.50
N GLY A 75 6.58 2.49 4.08
CA GLY A 75 6.81 3.62 4.98
C GLY A 75 5.68 3.80 6.01
N LEU A 76 4.43 3.66 5.56
CA LEU A 76 3.24 3.77 6.42
C LEU A 76 3.06 2.58 7.37
N LEU A 77 3.56 1.40 7.02
CA LEU A 77 3.54 0.20 7.88
C LEU A 77 4.59 0.23 9.00
N ASN A 78 5.68 0.99 8.81
CA ASN A 78 6.80 1.08 9.75
C ASN A 78 6.85 2.42 10.49
N VAL A 79 5.72 3.13 10.59
CA VAL A 79 5.66 4.38 11.36
C VAL A 79 5.78 4.05 12.85
N ASP A 80 6.65 4.77 13.53
CA ASP A 80 6.72 4.74 14.98
C ASP A 80 5.41 5.24 15.57
N ALA A 81 4.74 4.40 16.36
CA ALA A 81 3.46 4.71 17.00
C ALA A 81 3.51 5.96 17.90
N GLU A 82 4.71 6.41 18.31
CA GLU A 82 4.88 7.67 19.03
C GLU A 82 4.66 8.92 18.17
N ARG A 83 4.82 8.82 16.85
CA ARG A 83 4.77 9.96 15.90
C ARG A 83 3.41 10.09 15.21
N ASP A 84 2.71 8.98 14.96
CA ASP A 84 1.37 8.95 14.40
C ASP A 84 0.55 7.83 15.06
N PRO A 85 -0.62 8.12 15.67
CA PRO A 85 -1.45 7.10 16.29
C PRO A 85 -2.14 6.16 15.29
N THR A 86 -1.93 6.37 13.98
CA THR A 86 -2.49 5.56 12.90
C THR A 86 -1.59 4.35 12.62
N ASP A 87 -1.81 3.28 13.38
CA ASP A 87 -1.11 2.02 13.16
C ASP A 87 -1.69 1.30 11.92
N TYR A 88 -0.89 1.12 10.87
CA TYR A 88 -1.21 0.20 9.76
C TYR A 88 -0.50 -1.13 9.96
N ALA A 89 -1.15 -2.22 9.58
CA ALA A 89 -0.53 -3.54 9.51
C ALA A 89 -0.83 -4.20 8.17
N ILE A 90 0.02 -5.14 7.78
CA ILE A 90 -0.12 -5.93 6.57
C ILE A 90 -0.18 -7.41 6.92
N MET A 91 -1.14 -8.13 6.34
CA MET A 91 -1.30 -9.57 6.54
C MET A 91 -1.23 -10.32 5.21
N PRO A 92 -0.50 -11.44 5.12
CA PRO A 92 -0.60 -12.37 4.00
C PRO A 92 -1.94 -13.10 4.06
N VAL A 93 -2.59 -13.23 2.91
CA VAL A 93 -3.90 -13.88 2.75
C VAL A 93 -3.98 -14.64 1.43
N ASN A 94 -5.01 -15.47 1.33
CA ASN A 94 -5.32 -16.21 0.11
C ASN A 94 -6.44 -15.42 -0.56
N THR A 95 -6.06 -14.56 -1.50
CA THR A 95 -7.00 -13.67 -2.19
C THR A 95 -7.79 -14.45 -3.23
N ASN A 96 -8.93 -13.91 -3.67
CA ASN A 96 -9.69 -14.42 -4.81
C ASN A 96 -10.29 -15.83 -4.59
N TRP A 97 -11.05 -16.01 -3.51
CA TRP A 97 -11.63 -17.31 -3.12
C TRP A 97 -10.59 -18.42 -2.95
N GLY A 98 -9.34 -18.04 -2.66
CA GLY A 98 -8.20 -18.94 -2.45
C GLY A 98 -7.19 -18.94 -3.60
N LEU A 99 -7.56 -18.57 -4.82
CA LEU A 99 -6.76 -18.94 -6.01
C LEU A 99 -5.39 -18.23 -6.18
N SER A 100 -5.03 -17.27 -5.32
CA SER A 100 -3.71 -16.64 -5.39
C SER A 100 -3.24 -16.06 -4.06
N PRO A 101 -1.93 -16.11 -3.77
CA PRO A 101 -1.35 -15.46 -2.62
C PRO A 101 -1.44 -13.93 -2.79
N GLY A 102 -1.74 -13.24 -1.71
CA GLY A 102 -1.82 -11.78 -1.69
C GLY A 102 -1.78 -11.21 -0.28
N PHE A 103 -2.10 -9.93 -0.18
CA PHE A 103 -1.89 -9.14 1.01
C PHE A 103 -3.06 -8.20 1.27
N LEU A 104 -3.39 -8.01 2.55
CA LEU A 104 -4.31 -6.97 3.00
C LEU A 104 -3.55 -5.98 3.86
N VAL A 105 -3.67 -4.69 3.56
CA VAL A 105 -3.31 -3.61 4.48
C VAL A 105 -4.54 -3.24 5.27
N VAL A 106 -4.41 -3.28 6.60
CA VAL A 106 -5.47 -2.96 7.55
C VAL A 106 -5.07 -1.76 8.38
N LEU A 107 -6.04 -0.88 8.60
CA LEU A 107 -5.92 0.18 9.60
C LEU A 107 -6.30 -0.40 10.97
N ILE A 108 -5.37 -0.30 11.93
CA ILE A 108 -5.57 -0.71 13.32
C ILE A 108 -6.18 0.48 14.09
N GLY A 109 -5.54 1.64 14.07
CA GLY A 109 -6.08 2.86 14.71
C GLY A 109 -6.38 2.74 16.23
N PRO A 110 -6.71 3.86 16.89
CA PRO A 110 -6.85 3.89 18.36
C PRO A 110 -8.08 3.14 18.89
N ASN A 111 -9.08 2.86 18.05
CA ASN A 111 -10.36 2.25 18.43
C ASN A 111 -10.50 0.75 18.07
N ALA A 112 -9.55 0.14 17.35
CA ALA A 112 -9.64 -1.30 17.04
C ALA A 112 -9.14 -2.21 18.16
N LYS A 113 -8.51 -1.68 19.22
CA LYS A 113 -8.13 -2.45 20.41
C LYS A 113 -9.40 -2.97 21.10
N GLY A 114 -9.77 -4.21 20.81
CA GLY A 114 -10.88 -4.92 21.46
C GLY A 114 -12.25 -4.88 20.75
N THR A 115 -12.36 -4.38 19.51
CA THR A 115 -13.60 -4.50 18.72
C THR A 115 -13.52 -5.62 17.69
N ALA A 116 -14.57 -6.45 17.65
CA ALA A 116 -14.65 -7.61 16.76
C ALA A 116 -14.67 -7.19 15.27
N LEU A 117 -13.56 -7.49 14.59
CA LEU A 117 -13.45 -7.90 13.19
C LEU A 117 -14.46 -7.27 12.21
N LYS A 118 -14.46 -5.95 12.09
CA LYS A 118 -14.49 -5.38 10.74
C LYS A 118 -13.08 -4.89 10.46
N PRO A 119 -12.21 -5.70 9.82
CA PRO A 119 -10.94 -5.16 9.39
C PRO A 119 -11.25 -3.94 8.54
N PHE A 120 -10.71 -2.80 8.95
CA PHE A 120 -10.67 -1.59 8.14
C PHE A 120 -9.66 -1.83 7.02
N GLU A 121 -9.95 -2.80 6.15
CA GLU A 121 -9.18 -3.07 4.95
C GLU A 121 -9.09 -1.76 4.16
N ARG A 122 -7.85 -1.36 3.90
CA ARG A 122 -7.54 -0.14 3.15
C ARG A 122 -6.99 -0.48 1.78
N LEU A 123 -6.33 -1.62 1.66
CA LEU A 123 -5.77 -2.10 0.40
C LEU A 123 -5.76 -3.63 0.36
N SER A 124 -6.12 -4.19 -0.78
CA SER A 124 -5.97 -5.60 -1.10
C SER A 124 -5.32 -5.78 -2.47
N PHE A 125 -4.30 -6.62 -2.55
CA PHE A 125 -3.57 -6.87 -3.78
C PHE A 125 -2.95 -8.27 -3.79
N ILE A 126 -2.72 -8.81 -4.97
CA ILE A 126 -2.10 -10.13 -5.14
C ILE A 126 -0.60 -9.99 -5.36
N GLU A 127 0.18 -11.03 -5.06
CA GLU A 127 1.64 -11.03 -5.26
C GLU A 127 2.02 -10.62 -6.69
N LYS A 128 1.26 -11.07 -7.69
CA LYS A 128 1.50 -10.72 -9.10
C LYS A 128 1.39 -9.22 -9.38
N GLN A 129 0.75 -8.41 -8.53
CA GLN A 129 0.62 -6.97 -8.71
C GLN A 129 1.77 -6.18 -8.09
N MET A 130 2.76 -6.85 -7.49
CA MET A 130 3.94 -6.22 -6.95
C MET A 130 4.81 -5.55 -8.02
N PRO A 131 5.58 -4.50 -7.66
CA PRO A 131 6.56 -3.92 -8.56
C PRO A 131 7.61 -4.95 -8.99
N PRO A 132 8.19 -4.86 -10.20
CA PRO A 132 9.28 -5.72 -10.62
C PRO A 132 10.45 -5.71 -9.62
N GLY A 133 10.96 -6.90 -9.29
CA GLY A 133 12.09 -7.06 -8.38
C GLY A 133 11.72 -7.12 -6.90
N ILE A 134 10.44 -6.95 -6.52
CA ILE A 134 9.98 -7.31 -5.18
C ILE A 134 9.48 -8.75 -5.18
N THR A 135 9.94 -9.52 -4.21
CA THR A 135 9.68 -10.94 -4.04
C THR A 135 8.73 -11.21 -2.87
N TRP A 136 8.27 -12.46 -2.77
CA TRP A 136 7.54 -12.93 -1.60
C TRP A 136 8.36 -12.79 -0.32
N ASP A 137 9.66 -13.10 -0.36
CA ASP A 137 10.53 -13.02 0.81
C ASP A 137 10.68 -11.59 1.33
N ASP A 138 10.74 -10.61 0.43
CA ASP A 138 10.75 -9.18 0.80
C ASP A 138 9.46 -8.80 1.54
N MET A 139 8.31 -9.33 1.10
CA MET A 139 7.05 -9.14 1.79
C MET A 139 7.00 -9.88 3.12
N ALA A 140 7.56 -11.09 3.18
CA ALA A 140 7.65 -11.89 4.40
C ALA A 140 8.43 -11.16 5.49
N ASP A 141 9.53 -10.49 5.15
CA ASP A 141 10.28 -9.66 6.11
C ASP A 141 9.41 -8.56 6.72
N ILE A 142 8.53 -7.94 5.92
CA ILE A 142 7.61 -6.90 6.40
C ILE A 142 6.53 -7.50 7.30
N TYR A 143 5.77 -8.49 6.82
CA TYR A 143 4.60 -8.97 7.55
C TYR A 143 4.95 -9.88 8.74
N THR A 144 6.15 -10.49 8.76
CA THR A 144 6.67 -11.24 9.93
C THR A 144 7.46 -10.38 10.91
N GLY A 145 7.67 -9.10 10.59
CA GLY A 145 8.32 -8.14 11.48
C GLY A 145 7.61 -8.02 12.83
N ALA A 146 8.40 -7.87 13.90
CA ALA A 146 7.89 -7.89 15.28
C ALA A 146 6.79 -6.85 15.53
N GLN A 147 6.91 -5.64 14.97
CA GLN A 147 5.90 -4.59 15.07
C GLN A 147 4.60 -5.00 14.38
N ASN A 148 4.66 -5.43 13.12
CA ASN A 148 3.49 -5.87 12.37
C ASN A 148 2.76 -7.02 13.07
N VAL A 149 3.51 -8.02 13.57
CA VAL A 149 2.95 -9.13 14.34
C VAL A 149 2.27 -8.64 15.63
N ALA A 150 2.87 -7.69 16.35
CA ALA A 150 2.26 -7.13 17.56
C ALA A 150 0.96 -6.37 17.26
N LEU A 151 0.93 -5.60 16.18
CA LEU A 151 -0.25 -4.87 15.71
C LEU A 151 -1.38 -5.82 15.33
N LEU A 152 -1.08 -6.88 14.59
CA LEU A 152 -2.10 -7.85 14.17
C LEU A 152 -2.65 -8.64 15.37
N LYS A 153 -1.82 -8.99 16.35
CA LYS A 153 -2.29 -9.58 17.62
C LYS A 153 -3.23 -8.64 18.38
N SER A 154 -3.01 -7.33 18.33
CA SER A 154 -3.85 -6.34 19.03
C SER A 154 -5.30 -6.30 18.51
N ILE A 155 -5.54 -6.77 17.28
CA ILE A 155 -6.88 -6.90 16.66
C ILE A 155 -7.40 -8.35 16.67
N GLY A 156 -6.75 -9.25 17.41
CA GLY A 156 -7.17 -10.65 17.56
C GLY A 156 -6.76 -11.56 16.41
N TRP A 157 -5.74 -11.20 15.60
CA TRP A 157 -5.16 -12.13 14.65
C TRP A 157 -4.10 -13.01 15.33
N ASP A 158 -4.53 -14.19 15.75
CA ASP A 158 -3.68 -15.11 16.51
C ASP A 158 -2.89 -16.09 15.63
N LYS A 159 -3.15 -16.14 14.32
CA LYS A 159 -2.35 -16.95 13.39
C LYS A 159 -0.99 -16.29 13.22
N ALA A 160 0.07 -16.98 13.61
CA ALA A 160 1.42 -16.55 13.29
C ALA A 160 1.59 -16.50 11.76
N PRO A 161 2.00 -15.37 11.16
CA PRO A 161 2.28 -15.32 9.73
C PRO A 161 3.40 -16.29 9.39
N SER A 162 3.23 -17.03 8.30
CA SER A 162 4.25 -17.93 7.79
C SER A 162 5.08 -17.23 6.72
N ARG A 163 6.38 -17.47 6.73
CA ARG A 163 7.25 -17.07 5.62
C ARG A 163 7.02 -17.95 4.39
N ASP A 164 6.55 -19.18 4.60
CA ASP A 164 6.32 -20.12 3.50
C ASP A 164 5.15 -19.65 2.65
N ARG A 165 5.45 -19.35 1.39
CA ARG A 165 4.48 -18.96 0.38
C ARG A 165 3.41 -20.03 0.16
N TRP A 166 3.76 -21.32 0.26
CA TRP A 166 2.86 -22.42 -0.06
C TRP A 166 1.64 -22.50 0.85
N GLU A 167 1.71 -21.97 2.06
CA GLU A 167 0.53 -21.84 2.93
C GLU A 167 -0.55 -20.92 2.34
N TYR A 168 -0.16 -20.08 1.38
CA TYR A 168 -1.00 -19.06 0.78
C TYR A 168 -1.34 -19.31 -0.69
N ASP A 169 -0.75 -20.36 -1.29
CA ASP A 169 -1.13 -20.87 -2.59
C ASP A 169 -2.32 -21.85 -2.42
N TYR A 170 -3.36 -21.76 -3.26
CA TYR A 170 -4.38 -22.81 -3.42
C TYR A 170 -4.53 -23.24 -4.88
#